data_AF-A0A1L9P8M7-F1
#
_entry.id   AF-A0A1L9P8M7-F1
#
_cell.length_a   1.000
_cell.length_b   1.000
_cell.length_c   1.000
_cell.angle_alpha   90.00
_cell.angle_beta   90.00
_cell.angle_gamma   90.00
#
_symmetry.space_group_name_H-M   'P 1'
#
loop_
_entity.id
_entity.type
_entity.pdbx_description
1 polymer ?
#
loop_
_entity_poly.entity_id
_entity_poly.type
_entity_poly.pdbx_seq_one_letter_code
_entity_poly.pdbx_strand_id
1 'polypeptide(L)'
;MALVQYSDSESDSGQEGPPRKINKQREDTSARKPASSLPPLPASFHDLYASSTRVSVRDDPSLHGGRKRAIPHVEGNWPTHIYLEWYPSKDELRILSNIIKQAGGMLQGERAEIHSFLHSDLGAQLPLHISLSRPVVLRTEQRRPFMEMFESAFEKSGLSPFNVQVDSLDWVSNFEKTRWFYVLRAKRPDKDYLNHLLHISNRTLALFGQPPLYEPASDLSKYSGAQQDSKSNLAADYTGCFHISIAWSLTEPSTDERERMKNIDFQELIALNINFDCVKAKIGNNVSSIPL
;
A
#
# COMPACT_ATOMS: atom_id res chain seq x y z
N MET A 1 -7.56 9.75 -46.07
CA MET A 1 -8.04 10.87 -45.22
C MET A 1 -6.86 11.82 -45.05
N ALA A 2 -7.09 13.08 -45.41
CA ALA A 2 -6.06 14.06 -45.75
C ALA A 2 -5.43 14.74 -44.54
N LEU A 3 -4.14 15.08 -44.68
CA LEU A 3 -3.35 15.87 -43.74
C LEU A 3 -3.88 17.31 -43.66
N VAL A 4 -4.09 17.79 -42.44
CA VAL A 4 -4.60 19.14 -42.15
C VAL A 4 -3.48 20.16 -42.33
N GLN A 5 -3.68 21.12 -43.25
CA GLN A 5 -2.83 22.30 -43.41
C GLN A 5 -3.31 23.39 -42.44
N TYR A 6 -2.37 24.00 -41.71
CA TYR A 6 -2.64 25.22 -40.93
C TYR A 6 -2.43 26.45 -41.82
N SER A 7 -3.47 27.27 -41.93
CA SER A 7 -3.38 28.61 -42.53
C SER A 7 -2.79 29.59 -41.53
N ASP A 8 -1.82 30.34 -42.03
CA ASP A 8 -1.12 31.44 -41.37
C ASP A 8 -1.77 32.79 -41.73
N SER A 9 -1.67 33.74 -40.80
CA SER A 9 -1.90 35.20 -40.92
C SER A 9 -3.32 35.76 -41.11
N GLU A 10 -3.73 36.65 -40.18
CA GLU A 10 -4.08 38.04 -40.51
C GLU A 10 -3.55 39.00 -39.43
N SER A 11 -2.90 40.06 -39.91
CA SER A 11 -2.35 41.18 -39.16
C SER A 11 -3.39 42.31 -39.12
N ASP A 12 -3.55 42.98 -37.98
CA ASP A 12 -4.17 44.31 -37.94
C ASP A 12 -3.27 45.29 -37.16
N SER A 13 -3.07 46.44 -37.78
CA SER A 13 -2.07 47.44 -37.43
C SER A 13 -2.72 48.71 -36.91
N GLY A 14 -2.40 49.06 -35.66
CA GLY A 14 -2.04 50.41 -35.22
C GLY A 14 -3.17 51.38 -34.85
N GLN A 15 -3.17 51.82 -33.58
CA GLN A 15 -3.26 53.25 -33.23
C GLN A 15 -2.48 53.56 -31.93
N GLU A 16 -1.63 54.58 -32.02
CA GLU A 16 -0.76 55.12 -30.96
C GLU A 16 -1.54 55.98 -29.96
N GLY A 17 -1.21 55.85 -28.67
CA GLY A 17 -1.60 56.76 -27.58
C GLY A 17 -0.43 56.99 -26.61
N PRO A 18 -0.34 58.15 -25.92
CA PRO A 18 0.93 58.69 -25.42
C PRO A 18 1.43 58.01 -24.13
N PRO A 19 2.74 58.14 -23.79
CA PRO A 19 3.33 57.38 -22.70
C PRO A 19 3.06 58.05 -21.35
N ARG A 20 2.45 57.32 -20.41
CA ARG A 20 2.43 57.70 -18.99
C ARG A 20 3.63 57.10 -18.28
N LYS A 21 4.48 57.99 -17.72
CA LYS A 21 5.55 57.68 -16.76
C LYS A 21 4.95 57.39 -15.37
N ILE A 22 5.82 56.89 -14.45
CA ILE A 22 5.70 56.82 -12.98
C ILE A 22 5.21 55.43 -12.49
N ASN A 23 5.83 54.70 -11.55
CA ASN A 23 7.03 54.88 -10.73
C ASN A 23 7.59 53.51 -10.32
N LYS A 24 8.90 53.46 -10.21
CA LYS A 24 9.67 52.36 -9.61
C LYS A 24 9.59 52.52 -8.09
N GLN A 25 8.87 51.64 -7.39
CA GLN A 25 9.06 51.43 -5.96
C GLN A 25 9.69 50.05 -5.76
N ARG A 26 10.97 50.08 -5.38
CA ARG A 26 11.68 48.96 -4.77
C ARG A 26 11.15 48.86 -3.34
N GLU A 27 10.39 47.82 -3.05
CA GLU A 27 10.28 47.32 -1.68
C GLU A 27 11.08 46.04 -1.58
N ASP A 28 12.20 46.19 -0.87
CA ASP A 28 13.08 45.14 -0.41
C ASP A 28 12.38 44.46 0.78
N THR A 29 11.69 43.35 0.54
CA THR A 29 11.27 42.43 1.60
C THR A 29 11.58 41.00 1.19
N SER A 30 12.63 40.48 1.80
CA SER A 30 13.01 39.07 1.84
C SER A 30 11.85 38.24 2.42
N ALA A 31 10.98 37.74 1.55
CA ALA A 31 10.09 36.63 1.83
C ALA A 31 10.27 35.58 0.73
N ARG A 32 11.13 34.60 1.02
CA ARG A 32 11.30 33.38 0.23
C ARG A 32 9.95 32.65 0.20
N LYS A 33 9.13 32.91 -0.84
CA LYS A 33 7.91 32.14 -1.11
C LYS A 33 8.31 30.66 -1.13
N PRO A 34 7.69 29.77 -0.35
CA PRO A 34 7.90 28.35 -0.55
C PRO A 34 7.44 28.05 -1.98
N ALA A 35 8.27 27.34 -2.73
CA ALA A 35 7.88 26.83 -4.03
C ALA A 35 6.53 26.11 -3.85
N SER A 36 5.52 26.53 -4.61
CA SER A 36 4.21 25.89 -4.58
C SER A 36 4.38 24.43 -4.96
N SER A 37 4.42 23.54 -3.98
CA SER A 37 4.35 22.11 -4.23
C SER A 37 3.00 21.86 -4.89
N LEU A 38 3.03 21.35 -6.12
CA LEU A 38 1.81 20.88 -6.79
C LEU A 38 1.10 19.89 -5.86
N PRO A 39 -0.25 19.88 -5.84
CA PRO A 39 -0.98 18.91 -5.05
C PRO A 39 -0.60 17.48 -5.49
N PRO A 40 -0.62 16.50 -4.57
CA PRO A 40 -0.38 15.11 -4.93
C PRO A 40 -1.43 14.64 -5.95
N LEU A 41 -1.04 13.63 -6.74
CA LEU A 41 -1.98 13.03 -7.69
C LEU A 41 -3.15 12.36 -6.94
N PRO A 42 -4.38 12.43 -7.47
CA PRO A 42 -5.50 11.73 -6.86
C PRO A 42 -5.25 10.22 -6.79
N ALA A 43 -5.67 9.55 -5.71
CA ALA A 43 -5.51 8.10 -5.55
C ALA A 43 -6.11 7.30 -6.73
N SER A 44 -7.22 7.78 -7.29
CA SER A 44 -7.91 7.19 -8.44
C SER A 44 -7.08 7.21 -9.73
N PHE A 45 -6.11 8.11 -9.87
CA PHE A 45 -5.19 8.11 -11.01
C PHE A 45 -4.29 6.86 -10.99
N HIS A 46 -3.81 6.47 -9.81
CA HIS A 46 -2.97 5.29 -9.63
C HIS A 46 -3.74 3.99 -9.88
N ASP A 47 -5.04 3.96 -9.59
CA ASP A 47 -5.91 2.79 -9.80
C ASP A 47 -5.96 2.35 -11.27
N LEU A 48 -5.82 3.28 -12.22
CA LEU A 48 -5.80 3.01 -13.66
C LEU A 48 -4.65 2.10 -14.09
N TYR A 49 -3.54 2.12 -13.34
CA TYR A 49 -2.32 1.38 -13.64
C TYR A 49 -2.03 0.25 -12.63
N ALA A 50 -2.95 -0.01 -11.70
CA ALA A 50 -2.80 -1.05 -10.67
C ALA A 50 -2.91 -2.49 -11.20
N SER A 51 -3.29 -2.65 -12.48
CA SER A 51 -3.41 -3.94 -13.15
C SER A 51 -2.41 -4.05 -14.29
N SER A 52 -1.48 -5.00 -14.19
CA SER A 52 -0.53 -5.29 -15.26
C SER A 52 -1.24 -5.82 -16.50
N THR A 53 -0.85 -5.34 -17.68
CA THR A 53 -1.26 -5.90 -18.97
C THR A 53 -0.77 -7.34 -19.07
N ARG A 54 -1.70 -8.31 -19.12
CA ARG A 54 -1.38 -9.74 -19.17
C ARG A 54 -0.48 -10.04 -20.38
N VAL A 55 0.72 -10.52 -20.13
CA VAL A 55 1.67 -10.97 -21.18
C VAL A 55 1.31 -12.39 -21.67
N SER A 56 0.62 -13.20 -20.86
CA SER A 56 0.25 -14.58 -21.21
C SER A 56 -1.01 -15.05 -20.46
N VAL A 57 -1.72 -16.01 -21.06
CA VAL A 57 -2.86 -16.74 -20.46
C VAL A 57 -2.39 -17.91 -19.59
N ARG A 58 -1.17 -18.41 -19.81
CA ARG A 58 -0.55 -19.48 -19.02
C ARG A 58 0.31 -18.89 -17.90
N ASP A 59 0.16 -19.44 -16.69
CA ASP A 59 0.96 -19.06 -15.52
C ASP A 59 2.38 -19.61 -15.67
N ASP A 60 3.35 -18.73 -15.84
CA ASP A 60 4.77 -19.06 -15.88
C ASP A 60 5.43 -18.46 -14.63
N PRO A 61 5.83 -19.29 -13.64
CA PRO A 61 6.47 -18.81 -12.43
C PRO A 61 7.75 -18.01 -12.70
N SER A 62 8.47 -18.29 -13.80
CA SER A 62 9.68 -17.55 -14.15
C SER A 62 9.40 -16.09 -14.51
N LEU A 63 8.22 -15.78 -15.04
CA LEU A 63 7.76 -14.41 -15.35
C LEU A 63 7.29 -13.63 -14.11
N HIS A 64 7.26 -14.27 -12.95
CA HIS A 64 6.80 -13.68 -11.70
C HIS A 64 7.81 -13.85 -10.56
N GLY A 65 9.10 -14.02 -10.88
CA GLY A 65 10.16 -14.20 -9.87
C GLY A 65 9.93 -15.43 -9.00
N GLY A 66 9.45 -16.53 -9.61
CA GLY A 66 9.09 -17.79 -8.96
C GLY A 66 7.73 -17.80 -8.26
N ARG A 67 6.85 -16.81 -8.46
CA ARG A 67 5.53 -16.81 -7.80
C ARG A 67 4.66 -17.89 -8.43
N LYS A 68 4.11 -18.78 -7.59
CA LYS A 68 3.06 -19.70 -7.97
C LYS A 68 1.72 -19.04 -7.64
N ARG A 69 0.78 -18.98 -8.58
CA ARG A 69 -0.56 -18.48 -8.25
C ARG A 69 -1.23 -19.42 -7.26
N ALA A 70 -1.57 -18.89 -6.08
CA ALA A 70 -2.33 -19.63 -5.07
C ALA A 70 -3.77 -19.91 -5.54
N ILE A 71 -4.32 -19.03 -6.38
CA ILE A 71 -5.70 -19.13 -6.90
C ILE A 71 -5.64 -19.22 -8.43
N PRO A 72 -6.00 -20.36 -9.04
CA PRO A 72 -6.12 -20.46 -10.48
C PRO A 72 -7.24 -19.56 -10.99
N HIS A 73 -7.07 -18.98 -12.19
CA HIS A 73 -8.12 -18.21 -12.82
C HIS A 73 -9.24 -19.16 -13.27
N VAL A 74 -10.35 -19.15 -12.54
CA VAL A 74 -11.59 -19.82 -12.91
C VAL A 74 -12.58 -18.75 -13.34
N GLU A 75 -13.23 -18.96 -14.48
CA GLU A 75 -14.27 -18.03 -14.93
C GLU A 75 -15.34 -17.87 -13.85
N GLY A 76 -15.74 -16.63 -13.60
CA GLY A 76 -16.68 -16.29 -12.53
C GLY A 76 -16.06 -16.11 -11.15
N ASN A 77 -14.77 -16.40 -10.98
CA ASN A 77 -14.02 -16.13 -9.75
C ASN A 77 -13.22 -14.82 -9.86
N TRP A 78 -13.36 -13.96 -8.86
CA TRP A 78 -12.78 -12.63 -8.82
C TRP A 78 -11.83 -12.51 -7.63
N PRO A 79 -10.51 -12.64 -7.86
CA PRO A 79 -9.51 -12.41 -6.82
C PRO A 79 -9.72 -11.02 -6.21
N THR A 80 -9.82 -10.99 -4.89
CA THR A 80 -10.17 -9.81 -4.13
C THR A 80 -9.15 -9.55 -3.03
N HIS A 81 -8.77 -8.29 -2.83
CA HIS A 81 -7.83 -7.88 -1.80
C HIS A 81 -8.17 -6.47 -1.30
N ILE A 82 -8.22 -6.33 0.02
CA ILE A 82 -8.49 -5.06 0.71
C ILE A 82 -7.19 -4.61 1.39
N TYR A 83 -6.79 -3.36 1.17
CA TYR A 83 -5.53 -2.84 1.67
C TYR A 83 -5.54 -1.30 1.81
N LEU A 84 -4.62 -0.79 2.61
CA LEU A 84 -4.23 0.62 2.62
C LEU A 84 -3.01 0.80 1.72
N GLU A 85 -2.98 1.85 0.90
CA GLU A 85 -1.90 2.08 -0.05
C GLU A 85 -1.02 3.25 0.37
N TRP A 86 0.29 3.10 0.24
CA TRP A 86 1.28 4.15 0.47
C TRP A 86 2.14 4.30 -0.78
N TYR A 87 2.18 5.52 -1.31
CA TYR A 87 3.14 5.94 -2.32
C TYR A 87 4.26 6.75 -1.65
N PRO A 88 5.44 6.17 -1.41
CA PRO A 88 6.50 6.89 -0.71
C PRO A 88 6.98 8.11 -1.51
N SER A 89 7.23 9.23 -0.82
CA SER A 89 7.88 10.40 -1.41
C SER A 89 9.32 10.09 -1.82
N LYS A 90 9.97 11.00 -2.56
CA LYS A 90 11.37 10.80 -2.98
C LYS A 90 12.33 10.63 -1.78
N ASP A 91 12.10 11.37 -0.70
CA ASP A 91 12.93 11.28 0.51
C ASP A 91 12.66 9.97 1.25
N GLU A 92 11.40 9.55 1.35
CA GLU A 92 11.03 8.25 1.92
C GLU A 92 11.62 7.09 1.11
N LEU A 93 11.54 7.14 -0.22
CA LEU A 93 12.18 6.14 -1.09
C LEU A 93 13.68 6.04 -0.87
N ARG A 94 14.37 7.18 -0.66
CA ARG A 94 15.81 7.19 -0.36
C ARG A 94 16.09 6.47 0.95
N ILE A 95 15.31 6.74 2.00
CA ILE A 95 15.43 6.09 3.31
C ILE A 95 15.20 4.59 3.17
N LEU A 96 14.10 4.18 2.54
CA LEU A 96 13.75 2.78 2.31
C LEU A 96 14.82 2.05 1.49
N SER A 97 15.33 2.68 0.42
CA SER A 97 16.37 2.12 -0.42
C SER A 97 17.67 1.89 0.35
N ASN A 98 18.06 2.84 1.22
CA ASN A 98 19.25 2.69 2.05
C ASN A 98 19.12 1.52 3.03
N ILE A 99 17.93 1.33 3.61
CA ILE A 99 17.68 0.27 4.57
C ILE A 99 17.63 -1.10 3.90
N ILE A 100 17.01 -1.21 2.72
CA ILE A 100 17.06 -2.44 1.92
C ILE A 100 18.51 -2.78 1.53
N LYS A 101 19.33 -1.78 1.16
CA LYS A 101 20.75 -2.00 0.85
C LYS A 101 21.54 -2.49 2.06
N GLN A 102 21.33 -1.90 3.24
CA GLN A 102 21.96 -2.34 4.48
C GLN A 102 21.55 -3.77 4.82
N ALA A 103 20.26 -4.09 4.75
CA ALA A 103 19.75 -5.44 4.98
C ALA A 103 20.37 -6.45 3.98
N GLY A 104 20.43 -6.11 2.70
CA GLY A 104 21.07 -6.94 1.66
C GLY A 104 22.55 -7.19 1.93
N GLY A 105 23.29 -6.19 2.41
CA GLY A 105 24.71 -6.34 2.77
C GLY A 105 24.97 -7.24 3.99
N MET A 106 23.94 -7.53 4.80
CA MET A 106 24.05 -8.39 5.99
C MET A 106 23.70 -9.87 5.71
N LEU A 107 23.11 -10.15 4.54
CA LEU A 107 22.74 -11.48 4.07
C LEU A 107 23.93 -12.15 3.37
N GLN A 108 24.07 -13.47 3.53
CA GLN A 108 25.20 -14.23 2.97
C GLN A 108 24.76 -15.35 2.00
N GLY A 109 25.62 -15.64 1.02
CA GLY A 109 25.41 -16.73 0.06
C GLY A 109 24.15 -16.54 -0.80
N GLU A 110 23.41 -17.62 -1.03
CA GLU A 110 22.14 -17.60 -1.78
C GLU A 110 21.03 -16.75 -1.11
N ARG A 111 21.24 -16.28 0.13
CA ARG A 111 20.33 -15.36 0.83
C ARG A 111 20.59 -13.90 0.48
N ALA A 112 21.71 -13.58 -0.16
CA ALA A 112 22.05 -12.21 -0.56
C ALA A 112 21.10 -11.65 -1.64
N GLU A 113 20.32 -12.52 -2.30
CA GLU A 113 19.30 -12.10 -3.25
C GLU A 113 18.06 -11.58 -2.51
N ILE A 114 18.03 -10.25 -2.36
CA ILE A 114 16.91 -9.48 -1.86
C ILE A 114 16.29 -8.67 -3.00
N HIS A 115 14.98 -8.79 -3.18
CA HIS A 115 14.23 -8.09 -4.21
C HIS A 115 13.41 -6.97 -3.59
N SER A 116 13.64 -5.73 -4.04
CA SER A 116 12.93 -4.55 -3.55
C SER A 116 11.50 -4.47 -4.10
N PHE A 117 10.57 -3.96 -3.28
CA PHE A 117 9.23 -3.57 -3.74
C PHE A 117 9.11 -2.10 -4.14
N LEU A 118 10.21 -1.32 -4.10
CA LEU A 118 10.14 0.11 -4.35
C LEU A 118 9.97 0.46 -5.84
N HIS A 119 10.47 -0.39 -6.74
CA HIS A 119 10.46 -0.14 -8.18
C HIS A 119 10.14 -1.42 -8.97
N SER A 120 9.56 -1.26 -10.15
CA SER A 120 9.40 -2.33 -11.14
C SER A 120 10.71 -2.59 -11.88
N ASP A 121 10.76 -3.67 -12.66
CA ASP A 121 11.91 -4.00 -13.52
C ASP A 121 12.21 -2.91 -14.57
N LEU A 122 11.22 -2.08 -14.88
CA LEU A 122 11.35 -0.92 -15.78
C LEU A 122 11.69 0.38 -15.03
N GLY A 123 11.96 0.31 -13.72
CA GLY A 123 12.33 1.44 -12.89
C GLY A 123 11.17 2.34 -12.46
N ALA A 124 9.92 1.96 -12.71
CA ALA A 124 8.76 2.73 -12.26
C ALA A 124 8.55 2.51 -10.75
N GLN A 125 8.31 3.59 -10.00
CA GLN A 125 7.98 3.50 -8.57
C GLN A 125 6.70 2.67 -8.36
N LEU A 126 6.73 1.78 -7.38
CA LEU A 126 5.58 0.96 -6.99
C LEU A 126 4.99 1.42 -5.65
N PRO A 127 3.66 1.30 -5.47
CA PRO A 127 3.04 1.51 -4.17
C PRO A 127 3.39 0.37 -3.22
N LEU A 128 3.46 0.71 -1.94
CA LEU A 128 3.50 -0.22 -0.83
C LEU A 128 2.12 -0.29 -0.16
N HIS A 129 1.89 -1.27 0.70
CA HIS A 129 0.57 -1.42 1.32
C HIS A 129 0.58 -2.10 2.69
N ILE A 130 -0.47 -1.85 3.47
CA ILE A 130 -0.86 -2.64 4.64
C ILE A 130 -2.08 -3.48 4.23
N SER A 131 -1.98 -4.80 4.34
CA SER A 131 -3.11 -5.69 4.02
C SER A 131 -4.18 -5.66 5.12
N LEU A 132 -5.45 -5.59 4.71
CA LEU A 132 -6.64 -5.72 5.58
C LEU A 132 -7.46 -6.98 5.27
N SER A 133 -7.13 -7.67 4.18
CA SER A 133 -7.61 -9.02 3.86
C SER A 133 -6.46 -9.89 3.35
N ARG A 134 -6.61 -11.22 3.45
CA ARG A 134 -5.81 -12.10 2.59
C ARG A 134 -6.32 -12.03 1.14
N PRO A 135 -5.59 -12.54 0.15
CA PRO A 135 -6.16 -12.77 -1.18
C PRO A 135 -7.33 -13.75 -1.06
N VAL A 136 -8.53 -13.29 -1.41
CA VAL A 136 -9.79 -14.04 -1.32
C VAL A 136 -10.47 -14.11 -2.68
N VAL A 137 -11.54 -14.90 -2.83
CA VAL A 137 -12.21 -15.09 -4.12
C VAL A 137 -13.70 -14.85 -3.98
N LEU A 138 -14.18 -13.76 -4.59
CA LEU A 138 -15.60 -13.50 -4.72
C LEU A 138 -16.12 -14.10 -6.03
N ARG A 139 -17.34 -14.65 -6.00
CA ARG A 139 -18.04 -15.03 -7.23
C ARG A 139 -18.62 -13.80 -7.91
N THR A 140 -18.91 -13.89 -9.20
CA THR A 140 -19.44 -12.78 -10.02
C THR A 140 -20.66 -12.12 -9.36
N GLU A 141 -21.60 -12.92 -8.89
CA GLU A 141 -22.83 -12.50 -8.22
C GLU A 141 -22.58 -11.82 -6.86
N GLN A 142 -21.44 -12.09 -6.22
CA GLN A 142 -21.09 -11.55 -4.91
C GLN A 142 -20.42 -10.18 -4.98
N ARG A 143 -19.82 -9.81 -6.12
CA ARG A 143 -18.97 -8.59 -6.23
C ARG A 143 -19.69 -7.31 -5.84
N ARG A 144 -20.86 -7.06 -6.44
CA ARG A 144 -21.63 -5.83 -6.23
C ARG A 144 -22.22 -5.77 -4.82
N PRO A 145 -22.92 -6.82 -4.34
CA PRO A 145 -23.41 -6.83 -2.96
C PRO A 145 -22.29 -6.69 -1.91
N PHE A 146 -21.11 -7.27 -2.18
CA PHE A 146 -19.94 -7.09 -1.32
C PHE A 146 -19.49 -5.64 -1.24
N MET A 147 -19.31 -4.97 -2.39
CA MET A 147 -18.86 -3.57 -2.41
C MET A 147 -19.86 -2.64 -1.72
N GLU A 148 -21.16 -2.77 -2.03
CA GLU A 148 -22.21 -1.96 -1.40
C GLU A 148 -22.23 -2.13 0.13
N MET A 149 -22.06 -3.36 0.61
CA MET A 149 -22.02 -3.66 2.03
C MET A 149 -20.74 -3.14 2.69
N PHE A 150 -19.59 -3.28 2.02
CA PHE A 150 -18.30 -2.83 2.52
C PHE A 150 -18.26 -1.30 2.63
N GLU A 151 -18.69 -0.59 1.58
CA GLU A 151 -18.80 0.87 1.55
C GLU A 151 -19.77 1.36 2.64
N SER A 152 -20.96 0.76 2.75
CA SER A 152 -21.93 1.15 3.78
C SER A 152 -21.43 0.90 5.21
N ALA A 153 -20.71 -0.21 5.45
CA ALA A 153 -20.12 -0.49 6.75
C ALA A 153 -19.00 0.50 7.10
N PHE A 154 -18.25 0.91 6.07
CA PHE A 154 -17.17 1.89 6.19
C PHE A 154 -17.70 3.29 6.50
N GLU A 155 -18.67 3.79 5.74
CA GLU A 155 -19.31 5.09 5.97
C GLU A 155 -19.86 5.21 7.40
N LYS A 156 -20.48 4.15 7.91
CA LYS A 156 -21.02 4.10 9.27
C LYS A 156 -19.96 4.08 10.37
N SER A 157 -18.72 3.72 10.04
CA SER A 157 -17.64 3.60 11.03
C SER A 157 -17.11 4.94 11.52
N GLY A 158 -17.31 6.01 10.74
CA GLY A 158 -16.78 7.34 11.08
C GLY A 158 -15.26 7.38 11.22
N LEU A 159 -14.57 6.46 10.53
CA LEU A 159 -13.12 6.56 10.35
C LEU A 159 -12.79 7.85 9.61
N SER A 160 -11.57 8.33 9.80
CA SER A 160 -11.06 9.56 9.19
C SER A 160 -9.61 9.32 8.78
N PRO A 161 -9.04 10.14 7.88
CA PRO A 161 -7.65 9.98 7.47
C PRO A 161 -6.74 10.01 8.69
N PHE A 162 -5.75 9.12 8.69
CA PHE A 162 -4.89 8.93 9.85
C PHE A 162 -3.46 8.61 9.42
N ASN A 163 -2.55 8.70 10.38
CA ASN A 163 -1.16 8.36 10.14
C ASN A 163 -0.77 7.11 10.91
N VAL A 164 0.17 6.38 10.33
CA VAL A 164 0.82 5.22 10.93
C VAL A 164 2.31 5.48 10.99
N GLN A 165 2.88 5.26 12.18
CA GLN A 165 4.31 5.30 12.39
C GLN A 165 4.92 3.91 12.27
N VAL A 166 6.20 3.85 11.91
CA VAL A 166 6.97 2.61 11.95
C VAL A 166 7.36 2.32 13.40
N ASP A 167 7.12 1.08 13.84
CA ASP A 167 7.52 0.59 15.15
C ASP A 167 8.90 -0.08 15.11
N SER A 168 9.06 -1.04 14.20
CA SER A 168 10.25 -1.88 14.11
C SER A 168 10.41 -2.49 12.71
N LEU A 169 11.57 -3.09 12.47
CA LEU A 169 11.88 -3.86 11.26
C LEU A 169 11.85 -5.35 11.59
N ASP A 170 11.30 -6.15 10.68
CA ASP A 170 11.18 -7.60 10.90
C ASP A 170 11.19 -8.40 9.58
N TRP A 171 11.39 -9.71 9.70
CA TRP A 171 11.21 -10.67 8.62
C TRP A 171 10.04 -11.60 8.90
N VAL A 172 9.05 -11.56 8.02
CA VAL A 172 7.85 -12.42 8.10
C VAL A 172 7.79 -13.35 6.90
N SER A 173 7.23 -14.55 7.06
CA SER A 173 6.97 -15.43 5.92
C SER A 173 5.55 -15.26 5.40
N ASN A 174 5.33 -15.66 4.14
CA ASN A 174 3.97 -16.00 3.73
C ASN A 174 3.47 -17.24 4.50
N PHE A 175 2.17 -17.52 4.37
CA PHE A 175 1.51 -18.67 4.99
C PHE A 175 2.20 -20.01 4.66
N GLU A 176 2.61 -20.21 3.41
CA GLU A 176 3.25 -21.45 2.94
C GLU A 176 4.74 -21.56 3.30
N LYS A 177 5.35 -20.52 3.88
CA LYS A 177 6.80 -20.44 4.15
C LYS A 177 7.66 -20.72 2.91
N THR A 178 7.24 -20.16 1.78
CA THR A 178 7.96 -20.21 0.51
C THR A 178 8.59 -18.88 0.14
N ARG A 179 8.25 -17.80 0.87
CA ARG A 179 8.81 -16.45 0.70
C ARG A 179 8.90 -15.76 2.04
N TRP A 180 9.97 -14.98 2.19
CA TRP A 180 10.21 -14.14 3.35
C TRP A 180 10.22 -12.69 2.90
N PHE A 181 9.59 -11.83 3.70
CA PHE A 181 9.41 -10.43 3.43
C PHE A 181 10.11 -9.63 4.50
N TYR A 182 10.87 -8.64 4.08
CA TYR A 182 11.40 -7.63 4.98
C TYR A 182 10.36 -6.53 5.11
N VAL A 183 9.95 -6.25 6.35
CA VAL A 183 8.75 -5.45 6.62
C VAL A 183 9.00 -4.35 7.64
N LEU A 184 8.25 -3.27 7.48
CA LEU A 184 8.05 -2.24 8.49
C LEU A 184 6.85 -2.64 9.34
N ARG A 185 7.05 -2.91 10.64
CA ARG A 185 5.95 -3.13 11.58
C ARG A 185 5.26 -1.80 11.84
N ALA A 186 3.93 -1.80 11.77
CA ALA A 186 3.13 -0.62 12.06
C ALA A 186 2.95 -0.47 13.56
N LYS A 187 3.21 0.73 14.09
CA LYS A 187 2.81 1.11 15.44
C LYS A 187 1.28 1.23 15.50
N ARG A 188 0.69 0.95 16.66
CA ARG A 188 -0.74 1.20 16.88
C ARG A 188 -1.06 2.67 16.64
N PRO A 189 -1.89 3.02 15.64
CA PRO A 189 -2.29 4.40 15.42
C PRO A 189 -3.28 4.86 16.49
N ASP A 190 -3.49 6.16 16.56
CA ASP A 190 -4.51 6.76 17.42
C ASP A 190 -5.89 6.14 17.13
N LYS A 191 -6.71 6.02 18.18
CA LYS A 191 -8.09 5.49 18.11
C LYS A 191 -8.21 4.07 17.51
N ASP A 192 -7.09 3.35 17.40
CA ASP A 192 -7.06 1.95 16.98
C ASP A 192 -7.60 1.68 15.57
N TYR A 193 -7.44 2.65 14.67
CA TYR A 193 -8.05 2.61 13.34
C TYR A 193 -7.65 1.40 12.50
N LEU A 194 -6.42 0.89 12.61
CA LEU A 194 -6.03 -0.34 11.89
C LEU A 194 -6.84 -1.57 12.33
N ASN A 195 -7.06 -1.76 13.64
CA ASN A 195 -7.89 -2.86 14.13
C ASN A 195 -9.36 -2.67 13.75
N HIS A 196 -9.88 -1.44 13.75
CA HIS A 196 -11.25 -1.15 13.29
C HIS A 196 -11.43 -1.48 11.80
N LEU A 197 -10.49 -1.05 10.96
CA LEU A 197 -10.46 -1.35 9.53
C LEU A 197 -10.42 -2.86 9.25
N LEU A 198 -9.56 -3.57 9.96
CA LEU A 198 -9.47 -5.02 9.89
C LEU A 198 -10.78 -5.68 10.32
N HIS A 199 -11.42 -5.19 11.39
CA HIS A 199 -12.69 -5.72 11.86
C HIS A 199 -13.80 -5.56 10.81
N ILE A 200 -13.93 -4.38 10.21
CA ILE A 200 -14.90 -4.11 9.13
C ILE A 200 -14.63 -5.03 7.94
N SER A 201 -13.37 -5.15 7.53
CA SER A 201 -12.94 -6.01 6.41
C SER A 201 -13.27 -7.47 6.66
N ASN A 202 -12.86 -8.02 7.82
CA ASN A 202 -13.13 -9.41 8.20
C ASN A 202 -14.64 -9.69 8.31
N ARG A 203 -15.40 -8.79 8.96
CA ARG A 203 -16.86 -8.96 9.15
C ARG A 203 -17.58 -8.98 7.81
N THR A 204 -17.23 -8.06 6.91
CA THR A 204 -17.86 -7.99 5.60
C THR A 204 -17.51 -9.21 4.77
N LEU A 205 -16.23 -9.59 4.71
CA LEU A 205 -15.77 -10.79 3.99
C LEU A 205 -16.39 -12.09 4.51
N ALA A 206 -16.60 -12.23 5.82
CA ALA A 206 -17.24 -13.39 6.42
C ALA A 206 -18.67 -13.61 5.92
N LEU A 207 -19.42 -12.55 5.63
CA LEU A 207 -20.78 -12.63 5.08
C LEU A 207 -20.81 -13.21 3.65
N PHE A 208 -19.67 -13.22 2.97
CA PHE A 208 -19.48 -13.82 1.65
C PHE A 208 -18.68 -15.14 1.71
N GLY A 209 -18.59 -15.74 2.91
CA GLY A 209 -17.91 -17.02 3.13
C GLY A 209 -16.39 -16.96 2.98
N GLN A 210 -15.79 -15.77 3.08
CA GLN A 210 -14.35 -15.59 2.97
C GLN A 210 -13.69 -15.61 4.36
N PRO A 211 -12.46 -16.13 4.46
CA PRO A 211 -11.72 -16.19 5.72
C PRO A 211 -11.22 -14.80 6.18
N PRO A 212 -10.99 -14.61 7.50
CA PRO A 212 -10.37 -13.39 8.02
C PRO A 212 -8.90 -13.27 7.59
N LEU A 213 -8.27 -12.10 7.68
CA LEU A 213 -6.83 -11.97 7.40
C LEU A 213 -5.99 -12.79 8.40
N TYR A 214 -6.08 -12.47 9.68
CA TYR A 214 -5.37 -13.17 10.75
C TYR A 214 -6.29 -14.18 11.45
N GLU A 215 -5.70 -15.27 11.95
CA GLU A 215 -6.44 -16.23 12.75
C GLU A 215 -6.79 -15.62 14.13
N PRO A 216 -8.02 -15.83 14.64
CA PRO A 216 -8.36 -15.46 16.00
C PRO A 216 -7.44 -16.19 16.99
N ALA A 217 -6.97 -15.49 18.03
CA ALA A 217 -6.06 -16.06 19.04
C ALA A 217 -6.61 -17.30 19.80
N SER A 218 -7.89 -17.65 19.58
CA SER A 218 -8.59 -18.77 20.21
C SER A 218 -8.21 -20.17 19.70
N ASP A 219 -7.37 -20.32 18.67
CA ASP A 219 -6.87 -21.64 18.24
C ASP A 219 -5.54 -22.07 18.90
N LEU A 220 -4.93 -21.23 19.74
CA LEU A 220 -3.75 -21.59 20.55
C LEU A 220 -4.10 -22.09 21.96
N SER A 221 -5.36 -21.97 22.41
CA SER A 221 -5.80 -22.35 23.77
C SER A 221 -6.59 -23.66 23.85
N LYS A 222 -6.52 -24.54 22.84
CA LYS A 222 -7.16 -25.88 22.90
C LYS A 222 -6.42 -26.90 23.80
N TYR A 223 -5.40 -26.47 24.53
CA TYR A 223 -4.69 -27.25 25.55
C TYR A 223 -4.76 -26.63 26.95
N SER A 224 -5.92 -26.14 27.38
CA SER A 224 -6.21 -26.05 28.81
C SER A 224 -7.71 -25.96 29.03
N GLY A 225 -8.29 -27.08 29.45
CA GLY A 225 -9.68 -27.11 29.90
C GLY A 225 -9.85 -26.20 31.12
N ALA A 226 -10.55 -25.08 30.93
CA ALA A 226 -11.20 -24.35 31.99
C ALA A 226 -12.38 -23.59 31.40
N GLN A 227 -13.58 -23.94 31.85
CA GLN A 227 -14.78 -23.11 31.69
C GLN A 227 -14.47 -21.69 32.16
N GLN A 228 -14.82 -20.67 31.37
CA GLN A 228 -15.05 -19.36 31.93
C GLN A 228 -16.18 -18.61 31.22
N ASP A 229 -17.07 -18.15 32.08
CA ASP A 229 -18.20 -17.27 31.86
C ASP A 229 -17.88 -16.02 31.04
N SER A 230 -18.87 -15.62 30.24
CA SER A 230 -19.34 -14.24 30.03
C SER A 230 -18.32 -13.12 30.34
N LYS A 231 -17.42 -12.83 29.41
CA LYS A 231 -16.55 -11.64 29.44
C LYS A 231 -16.60 -10.93 28.10
N SER A 232 -16.96 -9.65 28.16
CA SER A 232 -16.82 -8.57 27.16
C SER A 232 -16.23 -8.97 25.80
N ASN A 233 -16.96 -8.67 24.72
CA ASN A 233 -16.47 -8.60 23.33
C ASN A 233 -15.32 -7.58 23.18
N LEU A 234 -14.17 -7.80 23.81
CA LEU A 234 -12.95 -7.12 23.43
C LEU A 234 -12.55 -7.71 22.08
N ALA A 235 -12.70 -6.91 21.02
CA ALA A 235 -12.17 -7.25 19.71
C ALA A 235 -10.68 -7.62 19.88
N ALA A 236 -10.27 -8.75 19.32
CA ALA A 236 -8.88 -9.19 19.38
C ALA A 236 -7.95 -8.10 18.82
N ASP A 237 -6.84 -7.84 19.51
CA ASP A 237 -5.84 -6.86 19.09
C ASP A 237 -4.84 -7.49 18.13
N TYR A 238 -4.77 -6.97 16.90
CA TYR A 238 -3.87 -7.41 15.84
C TYR A 238 -2.77 -6.40 15.53
N THR A 239 -2.51 -5.43 16.44
CA THR A 239 -1.49 -4.38 16.25
C THR A 239 -0.16 -4.97 15.78
N GLY A 240 0.34 -6.01 16.47
CA GLY A 240 1.63 -6.64 16.13
C GLY A 240 1.66 -7.36 14.78
N CYS A 241 0.51 -7.54 14.14
CA CYS A 241 0.41 -8.21 12.85
C CYS A 241 0.51 -7.25 11.66
N PHE A 242 0.15 -5.98 11.81
CA PHE A 242 0.16 -5.01 10.71
C PHE A 242 1.58 -4.65 10.29
N HIS A 243 1.82 -4.66 8.98
CA HIS A 243 3.14 -4.38 8.43
C HIS A 243 3.06 -3.93 6.97
N ILE A 244 4.13 -3.27 6.51
CA ILE A 244 4.36 -2.88 5.12
C ILE A 244 5.58 -3.63 4.61
N SER A 245 5.40 -4.48 3.61
CA SER A 245 6.52 -5.20 3.00
C SER A 245 7.30 -4.30 2.04
N ILE A 246 8.61 -4.19 2.25
CA ILE A 246 9.50 -3.31 1.46
C ILE A 246 10.47 -4.09 0.56
N ALA A 247 10.74 -5.34 0.90
CA ALA A 247 11.52 -6.26 0.09
C ALA A 247 11.16 -7.72 0.39
N TRP A 248 11.68 -8.66 -0.41
CA TRP A 248 11.47 -10.09 -0.20
C TRP A 248 12.66 -10.94 -0.65
N SER A 249 12.73 -12.18 -0.14
CA SER A 249 13.68 -13.22 -0.55
C SER A 249 13.00 -14.59 -0.60
N LEU A 250 13.56 -15.52 -1.38
CA LEU A 250 13.14 -16.93 -1.43
C LEU A 250 13.67 -17.74 -0.25
N THR A 251 14.61 -17.20 0.52
CA THR A 251 15.34 -17.95 1.53
C THR A 251 15.13 -17.32 2.89
N GLU A 252 14.88 -18.15 3.91
CA GLU A 252 14.76 -17.67 5.28
C GLU A 252 16.08 -17.04 5.76
N PRO A 253 16.06 -15.81 6.28
CA PRO A 253 17.19 -15.26 7.02
C PRO A 253 17.41 -16.06 8.31
N SER A 254 18.66 -16.46 8.54
CA SER A 254 19.08 -17.11 9.79
C SER A 254 18.86 -16.22 11.01
N THR A 255 18.85 -16.83 12.19
CA THR A 255 18.73 -16.11 13.47
C THR A 255 19.81 -15.04 13.62
N ASP A 256 21.06 -15.35 13.27
CA ASP A 256 22.18 -14.39 13.35
C ASP A 256 22.02 -13.24 12.36
N GLU A 257 21.51 -13.50 11.15
CA GLU A 257 21.19 -12.46 10.17
C GLU A 257 20.07 -11.54 10.69
N ARG A 258 19.01 -12.11 11.26
CA ARG A 258 17.93 -11.35 11.90
C ARG A 258 18.46 -10.50 13.06
N GLU A 259 19.33 -11.05 13.89
CA GLU A 259 19.93 -10.34 15.04
C GLU A 259 20.81 -9.17 14.58
N ARG A 260 21.64 -9.37 13.55
CA ARG A 260 22.46 -8.30 12.96
C ARG A 260 21.60 -7.16 12.41
N MET A 261 20.48 -7.48 11.76
CA MET A 261 19.59 -6.47 11.19
C MET A 261 18.85 -5.63 12.24
N LYS A 262 18.69 -6.12 13.48
CA LYS A 262 18.17 -5.28 14.58
C LYS A 262 19.07 -4.08 14.89
N ASN A 263 20.35 -4.14 14.51
CA ASN A 263 21.33 -3.06 14.71
C ASN A 263 21.38 -2.07 13.54
N ILE A 264 20.56 -2.24 12.50
CA ILE A 264 20.44 -1.22 11.44
C ILE A 264 19.94 0.07 12.10
N ASP A 265 20.57 1.20 11.79
CA ASP A 265 20.04 2.49 12.23
C ASP A 265 18.80 2.82 11.39
N PHE A 266 17.64 2.81 12.04
CA PHE A 266 16.35 3.12 11.43
C PHE A 266 15.66 4.32 12.07
N GLN A 267 16.40 5.22 12.73
CA GLN A 267 15.83 6.44 13.33
C GLN A 267 15.07 7.29 12.31
N GLU A 268 15.62 7.42 11.10
CA GLU A 268 14.93 8.10 9.98
C GLU A 268 13.59 7.43 9.62
N LEU A 269 13.43 6.11 9.81
CA LEU A 269 12.15 5.42 9.60
C LEU A 269 11.14 5.66 10.72
N ILE A 270 11.57 5.67 11.98
CA ILE A 270 10.67 5.87 13.12
C ILE A 270 10.01 7.26 13.03
N ALA A 271 10.73 8.24 12.47
CA ALA A 271 10.22 9.57 12.22
C ALA A 271 9.21 9.65 11.06
N LEU A 272 9.08 8.61 10.23
CA LEU A 272 8.12 8.61 9.12
C LEU A 272 6.69 8.54 9.66
N ASN A 273 5.86 9.39 9.08
CA ASN A 273 4.44 9.44 9.39
C ASN A 273 3.66 9.13 8.11
N ILE A 274 3.28 7.87 7.96
CA ILE A 274 2.66 7.35 6.74
C ILE A 274 1.17 7.69 6.79
N ASN A 275 0.75 8.62 5.94
CA ASN A 275 -0.65 9.04 5.86
C ASN A 275 -1.47 8.07 5.02
N PHE A 276 -2.65 7.72 5.52
CA PHE A 276 -3.67 6.99 4.79
C PHE A 276 -4.96 7.79 4.77
N ASP A 277 -5.46 8.08 3.56
CA ASP A 277 -6.66 8.86 3.28
C ASP A 277 -7.76 8.05 2.58
N CYS A 278 -7.47 6.80 2.21
CA CYS A 278 -8.44 5.89 1.63
C CYS A 278 -8.09 4.42 1.89
N VAL A 279 -9.11 3.57 1.83
CA VAL A 279 -8.97 2.11 1.74
C VAL A 279 -9.21 1.68 0.31
N LYS A 280 -8.37 0.76 -0.19
CA LYS A 280 -8.51 0.18 -1.51
C LYS A 280 -9.13 -1.20 -1.45
N ALA A 281 -10.10 -1.44 -2.34
CA ALA A 281 -10.66 -2.75 -2.61
C ALA A 281 -10.38 -3.11 -4.07
N LYS A 282 -9.49 -4.08 -4.29
CA LYS A 282 -9.22 -4.64 -5.61
C LYS A 282 -10.11 -5.85 -5.84
N ILE A 283 -10.90 -5.86 -6.92
CA ILE A 283 -11.73 -7.00 -7.35
C ILE A 283 -11.43 -7.31 -8.82
N GLY A 284 -10.70 -8.39 -9.05
CA GLY A 284 -10.12 -8.72 -10.35
C GLY A 284 -9.13 -7.64 -10.78
N ASN A 285 -9.42 -6.96 -11.89
CA ASN A 285 -8.59 -5.89 -12.43
C ASN A 285 -9.05 -4.49 -12.02
N ASN A 286 -10.19 -4.36 -11.35
CA ASN A 286 -10.72 -3.08 -10.91
C ASN A 286 -10.25 -2.80 -9.49
N VAL A 287 -9.82 -1.56 -9.24
CA VAL A 287 -9.49 -1.06 -7.91
C VAL A 287 -10.45 0.07 -7.60
N SER A 288 -11.11 -0.02 -6.45
CA SER A 288 -11.96 1.04 -5.90
C SER A 288 -11.24 1.67 -4.71
N SER A 289 -11.15 3.01 -4.71
CA SER A 289 -10.63 3.80 -3.59
C SER A 289 -11.80 4.37 -2.79
N ILE A 290 -11.91 3.98 -1.52
CA ILE A 290 -12.96 4.40 -0.58
C ILE A 290 -12.34 5.42 0.38
N PRO A 291 -12.70 6.72 0.31
CA PRO A 291 -12.12 7.76 1.15
C PRO A 291 -12.38 7.52 2.63
N LEU A 292 -11.35 7.70 3.46
CA LEU A 292 -11.42 7.76 4.92
C LEU A 292 -12.00 9.10 5.36
#